data_AF-E1ZUK3-F1
#
_entry.id   AF-E1ZUK3-F1
#
_cell.length_a   1.000
_cell.length_b   1.000
_cell.length_c   1.000
_cell.angle_alpha   90.00
_cell.angle_beta   90.00
_cell.angle_gamma   90.00
#
_symmetry.space_group_name_H-M   'P 1'
#
loop_
_entity.id
_entity.type
_entity.pdbx_description
1 polymer ?
#
loop_
_entity_poly.entity_id
_entity_poly.type
_entity_poly.pdbx_seq_one_letter_code
_entity_poly.pdbx_strand_id
1 'polypeptide(L)'
;TEKVEVQGLGGLHVVGTERHESRRIDNQLRGRSGRQGDAGSTRYFLSLEDNLFRIFGGDRIKGLMSAFRIEDLPIESQMLTNALDEAQRKVESYFYDIRKQLFEYDQVLNTQRDRVYAERRRALEAADLTPLMSEYAEKTIDDILE
;
A
#
# COMPACT_ATOMS: atom_id res chain seq x y z
N THR A 1 22.88 23.38 26.41
CA THR A 1 23.09 22.29 25.44
C THR A 1 22.08 22.45 24.33
N GLU A 2 22.48 22.23 23.08
CA GLU A 2 21.63 22.38 21.88
C GLU A 2 20.23 21.77 22.04
N LYS A 3 20.11 20.61 22.70
CA LYS A 3 18.82 19.97 22.99
C LYS A 3 17.82 20.87 23.74
N VAL A 4 18.27 21.58 24.78
CA VAL A 4 17.41 22.45 25.61
C VAL A 4 16.97 23.68 24.81
N GLU A 5 17.85 24.20 23.97
CA GLU A 5 17.56 25.33 23.08
C GLU A 5 16.52 24.94 22.03
N VAL A 6 16.69 23.80 21.37
CA VAL A 6 15.72 23.27 20.39
C VAL A 6 14.36 22.98 21.04
N GLN A 7 14.33 22.42 22.24
CA GLN A 7 13.09 22.22 23.00
C GLN A 7 12.43 23.57 23.36
N GLY A 8 13.22 24.58 23.73
CA GLY A 8 12.74 25.94 24.00
C GLY A 8 12.15 26.64 22.77
N LEU A 9 12.60 26.28 21.56
CA LEU A 9 12.07 26.76 20.28
C LEU A 9 10.82 25.97 19.80
N GLY A 10 10.33 25.00 20.57
CA GLY A 10 9.16 24.19 20.23
C GLY A 10 9.47 22.88 19.48
N GLY A 11 10.76 22.54 19.36
CA GLY A 11 11.24 21.27 18.81
C GLY A 11 11.11 21.13 17.30
N LEU A 12 11.10 19.87 16.82
CA LEU A 12 11.09 19.59 15.38
C LEU A 12 9.72 19.93 14.76
N HIS A 13 9.73 20.79 13.74
CA HIS A 13 8.57 21.04 12.88
C HIS A 13 8.65 20.18 11.61
N VAL A 14 7.62 19.38 11.36
CA VAL A 14 7.50 18.54 10.17
C VAL A 14 6.48 19.14 9.22
N VAL A 15 6.87 19.30 7.96
CA VAL A 15 6.00 19.84 6.90
C VAL A 15 5.74 18.76 5.87
N GLY A 16 4.46 18.43 5.67
CA GLY A 16 4.01 17.60 4.55
C GLY A 16 3.55 18.49 3.40
N THR A 17 4.03 18.21 2.19
CA THR A 17 3.69 18.98 0.98
C THR A 17 2.54 18.37 0.18
N GLU A 18 2.23 17.10 0.43
CA GLU A 18 1.17 16.34 -0.24
C GLU A 18 0.65 15.25 0.71
N ARG A 19 -0.46 14.61 0.35
CA ARG A 19 -0.93 13.37 0.99
C ARG A 19 -0.37 12.17 0.25
N HIS A 20 0.15 11.20 1.00
CA HIS A 20 0.51 9.91 0.41
C HIS A 20 -0.73 9.07 0.15
N GLU A 21 -0.57 8.07 -0.73
CA GLU A 21 -1.59 7.07 -1.05
C GLU A 21 -2.05 6.26 0.17
N SER A 22 -1.29 6.30 1.28
CA SER A 22 -1.68 5.70 2.54
C SER A 22 -1.45 6.61 3.73
N ARG A 23 -2.44 6.62 4.64
CA ARG A 23 -2.40 7.26 5.96
C ARG A 23 -1.22 6.79 6.80
N ARG A 24 -0.78 5.55 6.61
CA ARG A 24 0.37 4.99 7.32
C ARG A 24 1.65 5.78 7.05
N ILE A 25 1.88 6.18 5.79
CA ILE A 25 3.09 6.91 5.40
C ILE A 25 3.01 8.35 5.94
N ASP A 26 1.83 8.97 5.89
CA ASP A 26 1.62 10.28 6.52
C ASP A 26 1.91 10.23 8.03
N ASN A 27 1.44 9.19 8.74
CA ASN A 27 1.71 9.04 10.16
C ASN A 27 3.17 8.74 10.47
N GLN A 28 3.90 8.08 9.56
CA GLN A 28 5.35 7.90 9.68
C GLN A 28 6.10 9.22 9.61
N LEU A 29 5.65 10.15 8.75
CA LEU A 29 6.21 11.49 8.67
C LEU A 29 5.90 12.29 9.94
N ARG A 30 4.63 12.30 10.38
CA ARG A 30 4.22 12.94 11.66
C ARG A 30 5.03 12.45 12.85
N GLY A 31 5.23 11.14 12.96
CA GLY A 31 5.96 10.48 14.04
C GLY A 31 7.47 10.74 14.06
N ARG A 32 8.02 11.52 13.12
CA ARG A 32 9.39 12.03 13.20
C ARG A 32 9.53 13.12 14.26
N SER A 33 8.47 13.89 14.51
CA SER A 33 8.39 14.89 15.58
C SER A 33 7.87 14.28 16.89
N GLY A 34 8.10 14.97 18.03
CA GLY A 34 7.45 14.62 19.30
C GLY A 34 7.91 13.30 19.94
N ARG A 35 9.14 12.86 19.68
CA ARG A 35 9.66 11.60 20.22
C ARG A 35 9.88 11.68 21.72
N GLN A 36 9.54 10.62 22.45
CA GLN A 36 9.75 10.53 23.92
C GLN A 36 9.14 11.70 24.72
N GLY A 37 8.07 12.33 24.20
CA GLY A 37 7.44 13.48 24.85
C GLY A 37 8.12 14.82 24.56
N ASP A 38 9.10 14.88 23.65
CA ASP A 38 9.67 16.13 23.17
C ASP A 38 8.59 17.04 22.55
N ALA A 39 8.80 18.36 22.64
CA ALA A 39 8.00 19.31 21.87
C ALA A 39 8.21 19.07 20.37
N GLY A 40 7.15 19.26 19.59
CA GLY A 40 7.19 19.13 18.14
C GLY A 40 5.85 19.44 17.52
N SER A 41 5.86 19.72 16.23
CA SER A 41 4.64 20.04 15.49
C SER A 41 4.70 19.46 14.09
N THR A 42 3.54 19.17 13.52
CA THR A 42 3.43 18.73 12.13
C THR A 42 2.30 19.47 11.44
N ARG A 43 2.54 19.96 10.21
CA ARG A 43 1.51 20.59 9.38
C ARG A 43 1.59 20.06 7.95
N TYR A 44 0.43 19.83 7.35
CA TYR A 44 0.32 19.43 5.96
C TYR A 44 -0.26 20.59 5.16
N PHE A 45 0.41 20.94 4.07
CA PHE A 45 -0.07 21.86 3.05
C PHE A 45 -0.43 21.01 1.85
N LEU A 46 -1.64 21.16 1.33
CA LEU A 46 -2.18 20.33 0.26
C LEU A 46 -2.75 21.25 -0.81
N SER A 47 -2.66 20.82 -2.07
CA SER A 47 -3.33 21.48 -3.18
C SER A 47 -4.47 20.60 -3.69
N LEU A 48 -5.57 21.23 -4.11
CA LEU A 48 -6.64 20.51 -4.81
C LEU A 48 -6.16 19.96 -6.17
N GLU A 49 -5.04 20.44 -6.67
CA GLU A 49 -4.42 19.96 -7.91
C GLU A 49 -3.52 18.74 -7.74
N ASP A 50 -3.25 18.31 -6.49
CA ASP A 50 -2.38 17.17 -6.20
C ASP A 50 -2.90 15.89 -6.86
N ASN A 51 -1.97 15.02 -7.29
CA ASN A 51 -2.30 13.86 -8.11
C ASN A 51 -3.32 12.92 -7.45
N LEU A 52 -3.21 12.74 -6.13
CA LEU A 52 -4.13 11.90 -5.35
C LEU A 52 -5.57 12.41 -5.47
N PHE A 53 -5.79 13.72 -5.35
CA PHE A 53 -7.14 14.30 -5.45
C PHE A 53 -7.61 14.42 -6.89
N ARG A 54 -6.69 14.59 -7.85
CA ARG A 54 -7.04 14.59 -9.27
C ARG A 54 -7.59 13.25 -9.73
N ILE A 55 -6.97 12.16 -9.30
CA ILE A 55 -7.37 10.79 -9.68
C ILE A 55 -8.57 10.32 -8.85
N PHE A 56 -8.58 10.58 -7.53
CA PHE A 56 -9.53 9.96 -6.59
C PHE A 56 -10.52 10.94 -5.93
N GLY A 57 -10.43 12.24 -6.21
CA GLY A 57 -11.27 13.27 -5.60
C GLY A 57 -12.70 13.36 -6.14
N GLY A 58 -12.98 12.68 -7.25
CA GLY A 58 -14.33 12.60 -7.84
C GLY A 58 -14.92 13.96 -8.20
N ASP A 59 -16.25 13.99 -8.38
CA ASP A 59 -16.95 15.21 -8.80
C ASP A 59 -17.05 16.26 -7.69
N ARG A 60 -17.00 15.83 -6.42
CA ARG A 60 -17.04 16.74 -5.26
C ARG A 60 -15.84 17.67 -5.22
N ILE A 61 -14.62 17.15 -5.38
CA ILE A 61 -13.42 17.99 -5.35
C ILE A 61 -13.35 18.88 -6.60
N LYS A 62 -13.75 18.37 -7.78
CA LYS A 62 -13.84 19.19 -9.01
C LYS A 62 -14.86 20.33 -8.90
N GLY A 63 -16.01 20.08 -8.26
CA GLY A 63 -17.02 21.10 -8.00
C GLY A 63 -16.49 22.19 -7.06
N LEU A 64 -15.75 21.81 -6.03
CA LEU A 64 -15.08 22.75 -5.13
C LEU A 64 -14.01 23.56 -5.87
N MET A 65 -13.14 22.94 -6.67
CA MET A 65 -12.15 23.66 -7.49
C MET A 65 -12.77 24.68 -8.44
N SER A 66 -13.99 24.41 -8.93
CA SER A 66 -14.70 25.31 -9.83
C SER A 66 -15.40 26.45 -9.10
N ALA A 67 -15.87 26.20 -7.86
CA ALA A 67 -16.53 27.19 -7.01
C ALA A 67 -15.54 28.16 -6.34
N PHE A 68 -14.34 27.69 -5.99
CA PHE A 68 -13.31 28.45 -5.27
C PHE A 68 -12.27 29.12 -6.18
N ARG A 69 -12.62 29.44 -7.44
CA ARG A 69 -11.69 29.96 -8.47
C ARG A 69 -10.99 31.30 -8.16
N ILE A 70 -11.21 31.91 -7.00
CA ILE A 70 -10.64 33.21 -6.65
C ILE A 70 -10.42 33.23 -5.13
N GLU A 71 -9.20 32.90 -4.67
CA GLU A 71 -8.51 33.48 -3.50
C GLU A 71 -7.30 32.60 -3.12
N ASP A 72 -6.11 33.21 -3.01
CA ASP A 72 -4.87 32.60 -2.47
C ASP A 72 -4.93 32.36 -0.94
N LEU A 73 -6.13 32.20 -0.39
CA LEU A 73 -6.34 32.02 1.04
C LEU A 73 -6.33 30.53 1.40
N PRO A 74 -5.67 30.13 2.49
CA PRO A 74 -5.76 28.77 3.01
C PRO A 74 -7.21 28.40 3.31
N ILE A 75 -7.72 27.38 2.62
CA ILE A 75 -9.07 26.87 2.86
C ILE A 75 -9.02 25.92 4.06
N GLU A 76 -9.43 26.40 5.23
CA GLU A 76 -9.64 25.56 6.41
C GLU A 76 -11.15 25.28 6.56
N SER A 77 -11.60 24.16 6.00
CA SER A 77 -12.98 23.68 6.13
C SER A 77 -13.01 22.21 6.54
N GLN A 78 -13.73 21.90 7.61
CA GLN A 78 -13.90 20.53 8.09
C GLN A 78 -14.54 19.63 7.03
N MET A 79 -15.42 20.18 6.19
CA MET A 79 -16.06 19.45 5.09
C MET A 79 -15.02 19.04 4.03
N LEU A 80 -14.09 19.94 3.70
CA LEU A 80 -13.02 19.65 2.75
C LEU A 80 -12.07 18.61 3.34
N THR A 81 -11.64 18.76 4.60
CA THR A 81 -10.78 17.78 5.28
C THR A 81 -11.39 16.38 5.23
N ASN A 82 -12.70 16.25 5.50
CA ASN A 82 -13.40 14.97 5.46
C ASN A 82 -13.44 14.38 4.04
N ALA A 83 -13.64 15.21 3.01
CA ALA A 83 -13.63 14.76 1.61
C ALA A 83 -12.25 14.27 1.16
N LEU A 84 -11.18 14.98 1.55
CA LEU A 84 -9.79 14.56 1.29
C LEU A 84 -9.47 13.24 1.98
N ASP A 85 -9.92 13.08 3.22
CA ASP A 85 -9.77 11.87 4.01
C ASP A 85 -10.52 10.66 3.40
N GLU A 86 -11.68 10.88 2.79
CA GLU A 86 -12.45 9.86 2.05
C GLU A 86 -11.73 9.46 0.76
N ALA A 87 -11.20 10.42 0.01
CA ALA A 87 -10.42 10.16 -1.20
C ALA A 87 -9.19 9.29 -0.88
N GLN A 88 -8.46 9.60 0.20
CA GLN A 88 -7.33 8.78 0.65
C GLN A 88 -7.74 7.34 1.01
N ARG A 89 -8.89 7.15 1.68
CA ARG A 89 -9.40 5.80 1.99
C ARG A 89 -9.75 5.01 0.71
N LYS A 90 -10.27 5.67 -0.32
CA LYS A 90 -10.54 5.04 -1.62
C LYS A 90 -9.25 4.57 -2.29
N VAL A 91 -8.19 5.38 -2.23
CA VAL A 91 -6.86 5.01 -2.74
C VAL A 91 -6.33 3.78 -2.01
N GLU A 92 -6.42 3.76 -0.68
CA GLU A 92 -5.99 2.61 0.12
C GLU A 92 -6.75 1.33 -0.23
N SER A 93 -8.08 1.42 -0.42
CA SER A 93 -8.91 0.30 -0.85
C SER A 93 -8.52 -0.18 -2.24
N TYR A 94 -8.30 0.72 -3.19
CA TYR A 94 -7.89 0.38 -4.55
C TYR A 94 -6.58 -0.43 -4.56
N PHE A 95 -5.56 0.02 -3.83
CA PHE A 95 -4.31 -0.73 -3.72
C PHE A 95 -4.43 -2.02 -2.91
N TYR A 96 -5.35 -2.06 -1.93
CA TYR A 96 -5.67 -3.30 -1.22
C TYR A 96 -6.26 -4.35 -2.16
N ASP A 97 -7.23 -3.96 -3.00
CA ASP A 97 -7.89 -4.87 -3.95
C ASP A 97 -6.91 -5.41 -5.00
N ILE A 98 -6.02 -4.55 -5.52
CA ILE A 98 -4.95 -4.99 -6.44
C ILE A 98 -4.05 -6.03 -5.77
N ARG A 99 -3.61 -5.78 -4.52
CA ARG A 99 -2.77 -6.72 -3.79
C ARG A 99 -3.50 -8.02 -3.49
N LYS A 100 -4.80 -7.95 -3.19
CA LYS A 100 -5.65 -9.13 -2.98
C LYS A 100 -5.75 -9.97 -4.24
N GLN A 101 -6.03 -9.36 -5.39
CA GLN A 101 -6.08 -10.08 -6.67
C GLN A 101 -4.73 -10.74 -6.99
N LEU A 102 -3.62 -10.00 -6.85
CA LEU A 102 -2.28 -10.55 -7.07
C LEU A 102 -1.99 -11.74 -6.15
N PHE A 103 -2.40 -11.67 -4.88
CA PHE A 103 -2.27 -12.77 -3.93
C PHE A 103 -3.13 -13.99 -4.34
N GLU A 104 -4.37 -13.78 -4.77
CA GLU A 104 -5.25 -14.86 -5.25
C GLU A 104 -4.65 -15.58 -6.48
N TYR A 105 -4.08 -14.85 -7.43
CA TYR A 105 -3.37 -15.44 -8.56
C TYR A 105 -2.13 -16.22 -8.12
N ASP A 106 -1.35 -15.67 -7.18
CA ASP A 106 -0.17 -16.33 -6.65
C ASP A 106 -0.53 -17.62 -5.90
N GLN A 107 -1.67 -17.69 -5.20
CA GLN A 107 -2.11 -18.91 -4.51
C GLN A 107 -2.27 -20.11 -5.46
N VAL A 108 -2.80 -19.88 -6.66
CA VAL A 108 -2.94 -20.94 -7.68
C VAL A 108 -1.56 -21.43 -8.12
N LEU A 109 -0.66 -20.51 -8.44
CA LEU A 109 0.70 -20.83 -8.85
C LEU A 109 1.51 -21.49 -7.73
N ASN A 110 1.31 -21.05 -6.49
CA ASN A 110 1.98 -21.61 -5.33
C ASN A 110 1.53 -23.06 -5.09
N THR A 111 0.23 -23.35 -5.21
CA THR A 111 -0.27 -24.73 -5.10
C THR A 111 0.33 -25.64 -6.18
N GLN A 112 0.48 -25.15 -7.41
CA GLN A 112 1.15 -25.89 -8.48
C GLN A 112 2.64 -26.09 -8.19
N ARG A 113 3.34 -25.03 -7.74
CA ARG A 113 4.75 -25.10 -7.34
C ARG A 113 4.96 -26.10 -6.22
N ASP A 114 4.13 -26.10 -5.19
CA ASP A 114 4.24 -27.01 -4.05
C ASP A 114 4.17 -28.48 -4.52
N ARG A 115 3.23 -28.81 -5.41
CA ARG A 115 3.15 -30.17 -5.98
C ARG A 115 4.37 -30.53 -6.83
N VAL A 116 4.76 -29.64 -7.74
CA VAL A 116 5.92 -29.88 -8.62
C VAL A 116 7.21 -30.00 -7.80
N TYR A 117 7.39 -29.15 -6.79
CA TYR A 117 8.55 -29.20 -5.91
C TYR A 117 8.55 -30.42 -5.00
N ALA A 118 7.37 -30.89 -4.56
CA ALA A 118 7.26 -32.16 -3.84
C ALA A 118 7.71 -33.34 -4.72
N GLU A 119 7.22 -33.45 -5.95
CA GLU A 119 7.63 -34.52 -6.88
C GLU A 119 9.11 -34.42 -7.24
N ARG A 120 9.62 -33.21 -7.52
CA ARG A 120 11.05 -33.00 -7.78
C ARG A 120 11.90 -33.40 -6.59
N ARG A 121 11.48 -33.07 -5.37
CA ARG A 121 12.18 -33.45 -4.15
C ARG A 121 12.15 -34.97 -3.95
N ARG A 122 10.99 -35.61 -4.14
CA ARG A 122 10.83 -37.07 -4.12
C ARG A 122 11.80 -37.76 -5.09
N ALA A 123 11.95 -37.25 -6.30
CA ALA A 123 12.90 -37.78 -7.28
C ALA A 123 14.37 -37.54 -6.88
N LEU A 124 14.71 -36.33 -6.41
CA LEU A 124 16.08 -35.97 -6.05
C LEU A 124 16.59 -36.68 -4.77
N GLU A 125 15.69 -36.97 -3.84
CA GLU A 125 16.01 -37.63 -2.56
C GLU A 125 15.88 -39.17 -2.64
N ALA A 126 15.35 -39.72 -3.74
CA ALA A 126 15.23 -41.16 -3.93
C ALA A 126 16.60 -41.82 -4.17
N ALA A 127 16.84 -42.94 -3.48
CA ALA A 127 17.99 -43.79 -3.74
C ALA A 127 17.88 -44.57 -5.06
N ASP A 128 16.66 -44.84 -5.51
CA ASP A 128 16.34 -45.49 -6.78
C ASP A 128 15.08 -44.86 -7.41
N LEU A 129 15.17 -44.54 -8.70
CA LEU A 129 14.10 -43.90 -9.48
C LEU A 129 13.21 -44.90 -10.23
N THR A 130 13.61 -46.17 -10.33
CA THR A 130 12.85 -47.18 -11.10
C THR A 130 11.38 -47.28 -10.66
N PRO A 131 11.02 -47.31 -9.36
CA PRO A 131 9.63 -47.36 -8.95
C PRO A 131 8.81 -46.15 -9.38
N LEU A 132 9.39 -44.95 -9.33
CA LEU A 132 8.74 -43.70 -9.74
C LEU A 132 8.50 -43.67 -11.25
N MET A 133 9.46 -44.19 -12.03
CA MET A 133 9.34 -44.27 -13.49
C MET A 133 8.31 -45.29 -13.94
N SER A 134 8.23 -46.44 -13.26
CA SER A 134 7.15 -47.42 -13.50
C SER A 134 5.78 -46.83 -13.20
N GLU A 135 5.62 -46.09 -12.10
CA GLU A 135 4.37 -45.41 -11.74
C GLU A 135 3.89 -44.44 -12.84
N TYR A 136 4.80 -43.61 -13.38
CA TYR A 136 4.45 -42.69 -14.46
C TYR A 136 4.22 -43.39 -15.80
N ALA A 137 4.91 -44.49 -16.08
CA ALA A 137 4.70 -45.28 -17.29
C ALA A 137 3.31 -45.91 -17.30
N GLU A 138 2.87 -46.50 -16.18
CA GLU A 138 1.52 -47.06 -16.03
C GLU A 138 0.45 -45.98 -16.23
N LYS A 139 0.57 -44.84 -15.54
CA LYS A 139 -0.36 -43.70 -15.71
C LYS A 139 -0.45 -43.21 -17.16
N THR A 140 0.68 -43.14 -17.86
CA THR A 140 0.72 -42.70 -19.26
C THR A 140 0.03 -43.71 -20.19
N ILE A 141 0.17 -45.01 -19.92
CA ILE A 141 -0.52 -46.05 -20.69
C ILE A 141 -2.03 -45.94 -20.47
N ASP A 142 -2.47 -45.76 -19.22
CA ASP A 142 -3.89 -45.58 -18.88
C ASP A 142 -4.49 -44.36 -19.60
N ASP A 143 -3.80 -43.21 -19.58
CA ASP A 143 -4.22 -41.96 -20.25
C ASP A 143 -4.32 -42.10 -21.79
N ILE A 144 -3.57 -43.03 -22.41
CA ILE A 144 -3.59 -43.28 -23.86
C ILE A 144 -4.70 -44.26 -24.25
N LEU A 145 -5.06 -45.18 -23.35
CA LEU A 145 -6.07 -46.21 -23.58
C LEU A 145 -7.51 -45.71 -23.36
N GLU A 146 -7.69 -44.63 -22.60
CA GLU A 146 -8.93 -43.83 -22.56
C GLU A 146 -9.17 -43.01 -23.84
#